data_AF-A0A972N2X6-F1
#
_entry.id   AF-A0A972N2X6-F1
#
_cell.length_a   1.000
_cell.length_b   1.000
_cell.length_c   1.000
_cell.angle_alpha   90.00
_cell.angle_beta   90.00
_cell.angle_gamma   90.00
#
_symmetry.space_group_name_H-M   'P 1'
#
loop_
_entity.id
_entity.type
_entity.pdbx_description
1 polymer ?
#
loop_
_entity_poly.entity_id
_entity_poly.type
_entity_poly.pdbx_seq_one_letter_code
_entity_poly.pdbx_strand_id
1 'polypeptide(L)'
;MNLITKEGFPFAFDPNGCFSCEGNCCRGESGYIWVNEDEMEAISSFLNTPLKRFKNNYVKKYYNGFSIKEIVKNGEHICIFFDTEKKRCEIYPVRPKQCQTFPFWENFKNNIEEVEKECPAIKRLS
;
A
#
# COMPACT_ATOMS: atom_id res chain seq x y z
N MET A 1 6.29 -23.25 -3.69
CA MET A 1 6.38 -21.78 -3.55
C MET A 1 5.31 -21.20 -4.46
N ASN A 2 4.25 -20.61 -3.92
CA ASN A 2 3.12 -20.14 -4.72
C ASN A 2 3.40 -18.70 -5.18
N LEU A 3 4.14 -18.59 -6.29
CA LEU A 3 4.40 -17.31 -6.92
C LEU A 3 3.12 -16.80 -7.59
N ILE A 4 2.80 -15.54 -7.35
CA ILE A 4 1.72 -14.83 -8.03
C ILE A 4 2.29 -14.19 -9.28
N THR A 5 1.68 -14.44 -10.43
CA THR A 5 2.01 -13.81 -11.70
C THR A 5 0.84 -12.96 -12.19
N LYS A 6 1.12 -11.97 -13.02
CA LYS A 6 0.10 -11.16 -13.68
C LYS A 6 0.53 -10.90 -15.12
N GLU A 7 -0.42 -11.00 -16.04
CA GLU A 7 -0.16 -10.79 -17.46
C GLU A 7 0.46 -9.40 -17.72
N GLY A 8 1.49 -9.38 -18.56
CA GLY A 8 2.22 -8.16 -18.93
C GLY A 8 3.25 -7.66 -17.92
N PHE A 9 3.49 -8.38 -16.81
CA PHE A 9 4.53 -8.04 -15.85
C PHE A 9 5.76 -8.95 -16.01
N PRO A 10 7.00 -8.41 -16.07
CA PRO A 10 8.23 -9.19 -16.23
C PRO A 10 8.72 -9.85 -14.93
N PHE A 11 7.86 -9.99 -13.93
CA PHE A 11 8.18 -10.57 -12.63
C PHE A 11 6.98 -11.30 -12.02
N ALA A 12 7.29 -12.21 -11.11
CA ALA A 12 6.34 -12.80 -10.18
C ALA A 12 6.52 -12.19 -8.78
N PHE A 13 5.53 -12.36 -7.91
CA PHE A 13 5.57 -11.95 -6.51
C PHE A 13 5.47 -13.17 -5.59
N ASP A 14 6.37 -13.30 -4.61
CA ASP A 14 6.29 -14.31 -3.55
C ASP A 14 5.65 -13.71 -2.29
N PRO A 15 4.38 -14.05 -1.96
CA PRO A 15 3.72 -13.51 -0.77
C PRO A 15 4.45 -13.83 0.55
N ASN A 16 5.26 -14.90 0.58
CA ASN A 16 6.01 -15.25 1.79
C ASN A 16 7.08 -14.23 2.12
N GLY A 17 7.58 -13.48 1.13
CA GLY A 17 8.54 -12.40 1.34
C GLY A 17 7.99 -11.28 2.23
N CYS A 18 6.66 -11.14 2.36
CA CYS A 18 6.06 -10.19 3.28
C CYS A 18 6.28 -10.54 4.76
N PHE A 19 6.53 -11.80 5.12
CA PHE A 19 6.76 -12.19 6.53
C PHE A 19 8.08 -11.66 7.09
N SER A 20 9.07 -11.45 6.23
CA SER A 20 10.38 -10.89 6.58
C SER A 20 10.56 -9.45 6.09
N CYS A 21 9.55 -8.87 5.45
CA CYS A 21 9.60 -7.49 4.94
C CYS A 21 9.38 -6.49 6.08
N GLU A 22 10.09 -5.38 6.03
CA GLU A 22 9.98 -4.26 6.99
C GLU A 22 8.76 -3.35 6.73
N GLY A 23 7.85 -3.79 5.86
CA GLY A 23 6.64 -3.06 5.49
C GLY A 23 6.85 -2.00 4.41
N ASN A 24 7.79 -2.22 3.48
CA ASN A 24 8.19 -1.25 2.44
C ASN A 24 7.02 -0.70 1.61
N CYS A 25 5.91 -1.44 1.46
CA CYS A 25 4.73 -0.94 0.75
C CYS A 25 3.91 0.13 1.51
N CYS A 26 4.28 0.43 2.76
CA CYS A 26 3.58 1.38 3.63
C CYS A 26 4.48 2.52 4.14
N ARG A 27 5.76 2.56 3.75
CA ARG A 27 6.74 3.55 4.21
C ARG A 27 7.79 3.87 3.14
N GLY A 28 8.40 5.04 3.22
CA GLY A 28 9.50 5.46 2.35
C GLY A 28 9.38 6.92 1.96
N GLU A 29 9.49 7.19 0.66
CA GLU A 29 9.21 8.50 0.07
C GLU A 29 7.74 8.89 0.22
N SER A 30 7.46 10.19 0.26
CA SER A 30 6.07 10.68 0.30
C SER A 30 5.33 10.32 -0.99
N GLY A 31 4.09 9.88 -0.85
CA GLY A 31 3.24 9.55 -1.98
C GLY A 31 1.77 9.85 -1.73
N TYR A 32 0.94 9.36 -2.64
CA TYR A 32 -0.51 9.42 -2.52
C TYR A 32 -1.07 8.01 -2.55
N ILE A 33 -1.87 7.67 -1.54
CA ILE A 33 -2.69 6.46 -1.51
C ILE A 33 -4.13 6.92 -1.73
N TRP A 34 -4.52 6.98 -3.00
CA TRP A 34 -5.84 7.46 -3.40
C TRP A 34 -6.92 6.49 -2.94
N VAL A 35 -8.00 7.06 -2.40
CA VAL A 35 -9.18 6.33 -1.95
C VAL A 35 -10.46 6.96 -2.48
N ASN A 36 -11.38 6.11 -2.94
CA ASN A 36 -12.74 6.51 -3.30
C ASN A 36 -13.71 6.40 -2.11
N GLU A 37 -14.99 6.74 -2.30
CA GLU A 37 -15.96 6.72 -1.20
C GLU A 37 -16.22 5.32 -0.65
N ASP A 38 -16.36 4.31 -1.51
CA ASP A 38 -16.58 2.92 -1.11
C ASP A 38 -15.42 2.36 -0.27
N GLU A 39 -14.17 2.67 -0.66
CA GLU A 39 -12.98 2.30 0.10
C GLU A 39 -12.93 3.00 1.45
N MET A 40 -13.26 4.29 1.50
CA MET A 40 -13.34 5.02 2.76
C MET A 40 -14.42 4.44 3.69
N GLU A 41 -15.56 4.04 3.14
CA GLU A 41 -16.64 3.38 3.89
C GLU A 41 -16.22 2.02 4.44
N ALA A 42 -15.59 1.19 3.62
CA ALA A 42 -15.09 -0.12 4.02
C ALA A 42 -14.04 -0.01 5.14
N ILE A 43 -13.08 0.92 5.01
CA ILE A 43 -12.06 1.14 6.04
C ILE A 43 -12.69 1.70 7.31
N SER A 44 -13.60 2.67 7.20
CA SER A 44 -14.26 3.27 8.36
C SER A 44 -15.08 2.24 9.16
N SER A 45 -15.78 1.34 8.45
CA SER A 45 -16.57 0.25 9.04
C SER A 45 -15.66 -0.77 9.73
N PHE A 46 -14.54 -1.14 9.10
CA PHE A 46 -13.55 -2.04 9.69
C PHE A 46 -12.93 -1.47 10.98
N LEU A 47 -12.68 -0.16 11.01
CA LEU A 47 -12.16 0.56 12.18
C LEU A 47 -13.25 0.93 13.20
N ASN A 48 -14.50 0.50 12.99
CA ASN A 48 -15.66 0.85 13.80
C ASN A 48 -15.75 2.36 14.10
N THR A 49 -15.52 3.18 13.07
CA THR A 49 -15.43 4.63 13.17
C THR A 49 -16.40 5.28 12.18
N PRO A 50 -17.23 6.26 12.59
CA PRO A 50 -18.13 6.94 11.65
C PRO A 50 -17.38 7.56 10.47
N LEU A 51 -17.91 7.41 9.25
CA LEU A 51 -17.27 7.89 8.01
C LEU A 51 -16.83 9.35 8.08
N LYS A 52 -17.63 10.23 8.70
CA LYS A 52 -17.25 11.65 8.90
C LYS A 52 -15.98 11.81 9.74
N ARG A 53 -15.86 11.06 10.83
CA ARG A 53 -14.67 11.06 11.70
C ARG A 53 -13.49 10.45 10.95
N PHE A 54 -13.72 9.38 10.19
CA PHE A 54 -12.71 8.78 9.34
C PHE A 54 -12.15 9.79 8.33
N LYS A 55 -13.03 10.47 7.58
CA LYS A 55 -12.68 11.47 6.56
C LYS A 55 -11.81 12.59 7.15
N ASN A 56 -12.13 13.05 8.36
CA ASN A 56 -11.37 14.11 9.02
C ASN A 56 -10.00 13.65 9.53
N ASN A 57 -9.92 12.44 10.08
CA ASN A 57 -8.74 11.97 10.79
C ASN A 57 -7.73 11.30 9.88
N TYR A 58 -8.16 10.51 8.91
CA TYR A 58 -7.29 9.57 8.19
C TYR A 58 -7.04 9.90 6.71
N VAL A 59 -7.83 10.78 6.11
CA VAL A 59 -7.63 11.18 4.70
C VAL A 59 -7.48 12.68 4.58
N LYS A 60 -6.80 13.10 3.51
CA LYS A 60 -6.63 14.49 3.12
C LYS A 60 -7.25 14.69 1.75
N LYS A 61 -8.06 15.75 1.62
CA LYS A 61 -8.67 16.15 0.36
C LYS A 61 -7.65 16.92 -0.48
N TYR A 62 -7.52 16.51 -1.74
CA TYR A 62 -6.75 17.17 -2.79
C TYR A 62 -7.70 17.53 -3.94
N TYR A 63 -7.21 18.29 -4.92
CA TYR A 63 -8.01 18.67 -6.10
C TYR A 63 -8.57 17.44 -6.85
N ASN A 64 -7.77 16.38 -6.95
CA ASN A 64 -8.11 15.16 -7.71
C ASN A 64 -8.75 14.03 -6.86
N GLY A 65 -9.06 14.26 -5.58
CA GLY A 65 -9.67 13.22 -4.75
C GLY A 65 -9.20 13.23 -3.29
N PHE A 66 -9.26 12.08 -2.64
CA PHE A 66 -8.83 11.89 -1.26
C PHE A 66 -7.65 10.92 -1.20
N SER A 67 -6.63 11.26 -0.43
CA SER A 67 -5.52 10.35 -0.14
C SER A 67 -5.49 10.02 1.34
N ILE A 68 -5.13 8.79 1.69
CA ILE A 68 -4.77 8.45 3.08
C ILE A 68 -3.60 9.35 3.53
N LYS A 69 -3.65 9.78 4.78
CA LYS A 69 -2.60 10.61 5.38
C LYS A 69 -1.36 9.80 5.70
N GLU A 70 -0.23 10.48 5.64
CA GLU A 70 1.07 9.99 6.09
C GLU A 70 1.46 10.69 7.39
N ILE A 71 2.25 10.02 8.21
CA ILE A 71 3.01 10.61 9.32
C ILE A 71 4.49 10.57 8.97
N VAL A 72 5.28 11.49 9.51
CA VAL A 72 6.73 11.51 9.32
C VAL A 72 7.41 10.99 10.58
N LYS A 73 8.25 9.97 10.45
CA LYS A 73 9.04 9.39 11.54
C LYS A 73 10.43 9.06 11.03
N ASN A 74 11.47 9.53 11.71
CA ASN A 74 12.88 9.32 11.34
C ASN A 74 13.22 9.70 9.89
N GLY A 75 12.54 10.73 9.34
CA GLY A 75 12.75 11.18 7.97
C GLY A 75 12.00 10.40 6.89
N GLU A 76 11.25 9.35 7.26
CA GLU A 76 10.40 8.60 6.33
C GLU A 76 8.94 9.01 6.45
N HIS A 77 8.24 8.95 5.32
CA HIS A 77 6.79 9.03 5.25
C HIS A 77 6.21 7.65 5.48
N ILE A 78 5.29 7.54 6.43
CA ILE A 78 4.67 6.29 6.84
C ILE A 78 3.15 6.44 6.75
N CYS A 79 2.48 5.51 6.09
CA CYS A 79 1.03 5.45 6.05
C CYS A 79 0.45 5.41 7.48
N ILE A 80 -0.57 6.22 7.76
CA ILE A 80 -1.18 6.31 9.11
C ILE A 80 -1.74 4.98 9.64
N PHE A 81 -1.95 3.98 8.79
CA PHE A 81 -2.44 2.64 9.15
C PHE A 81 -1.33 1.58 9.23
N PHE A 82 -0.06 1.97 9.23
CA PHE A 82 1.05 1.05 9.39
C PHE A 82 1.49 0.95 10.85
N ASP A 83 1.40 -0.25 11.42
CA ASP A 83 1.96 -0.55 12.73
C ASP A 83 3.47 -0.74 12.59
N THR A 84 4.26 0.23 13.08
CA THR A 84 5.72 0.21 12.98
C THR A 84 6.39 -0.84 13.86
N GLU A 85 5.70 -1.33 14.91
CA GLU A 85 6.24 -2.35 15.81
C GLU A 85 6.00 -3.74 15.23
N LYS A 86 4.76 -4.02 14.80
CA LYS A 86 4.41 -5.29 14.14
C LYS A 86 4.87 -5.36 12.68
N LYS A 87 5.27 -4.23 12.11
CA LYS A 87 5.66 -4.05 10.70
C LYS A 87 4.58 -4.52 9.73
N ARG A 88 3.32 -4.20 10.05
CA ARG A 88 2.14 -4.69 9.31
C ARG A 88 1.10 -3.58 9.17
N CYS A 89 0.37 -3.63 8.06
CA CYS A 89 -0.80 -2.76 7.86
C CYS A 89 -1.94 -3.21 8.76
N GLU A 90 -2.49 -2.29 9.56
CA GLU A 90 -3.59 -2.56 10.49
C GLU A 90 -4.92 -2.77 9.76
N ILE A 91 -5.08 -2.21 8.56
CA ILE A 91 -6.28 -2.33 7.73
C ILE A 91 -6.12 -3.35 6.60
N TYR A 92 -5.21 -4.33 6.73
CA TYR A 92 -4.84 -5.27 5.66
C TYR A 92 -6.03 -5.88 4.89
N PRO A 93 -7.13 -6.33 5.54
CA PRO A 93 -8.28 -6.94 4.88
C PRO A 93 -9.11 -5.97 4.02
N VAL A 94 -9.04 -4.68 4.32
CA VAL A 94 -9.83 -3.61 3.66
C VAL A 94 -8.93 -2.56 3.01
N ARG A 95 -7.69 -2.95 2.67
CA ARG A 95 -6.74 -2.05 1.99
C ARG A 95 -7.34 -1.48 0.71
N PRO A 96 -7.05 -0.21 0.37
CA PRO A 96 -7.44 0.35 -0.92
C PRO A 96 -6.92 -0.48 -2.10
N LYS A 97 -7.59 -0.37 -3.26
CA LYS A 97 -7.22 -1.06 -4.49
C LYS A 97 -5.79 -0.78 -4.91
N GLN A 98 -5.32 0.46 -4.73
CA GLN A 98 -3.92 0.82 -4.97
C GLN A 98 -2.98 -0.05 -4.13
N CYS A 99 -3.21 -0.18 -2.82
CA CYS A 99 -2.40 -1.03 -1.94
C CYS A 99 -2.56 -2.54 -2.23
N GLN A 100 -3.74 -3.00 -2.66
CA GLN A 100 -3.97 -4.40 -3.01
C GLN A 100 -3.25 -4.82 -4.29
N THR A 101 -3.10 -3.89 -5.24
CA THR A 101 -2.52 -4.17 -6.56
C THR A 101 -1.00 -4.09 -6.57
N PHE A 102 -0.37 -3.54 -5.54
CA PHE A 102 1.08 -3.61 -5.36
C PHE A 102 1.55 -5.07 -5.20
N PRO A 103 2.66 -5.51 -5.81
CA PRO A 103 3.62 -4.74 -6.61
C PRO A 103 3.30 -4.70 -8.12
N PHE A 104 2.08 -5.01 -8.55
CA PHE A 104 1.68 -5.05 -9.95
C PHE A 104 0.98 -3.76 -10.44
N TRP A 105 1.59 -2.61 -10.17
CA TRP A 105 1.17 -1.32 -10.72
C TRP A 105 1.65 -1.13 -12.15
N GLU A 106 0.85 -0.50 -13.00
CA GLU A 106 1.12 -0.38 -14.43
C GLU A 106 2.47 0.28 -14.76
N ASN A 107 2.94 1.23 -13.94
CA ASN A 107 4.25 1.87 -14.10
C ASN A 107 5.43 0.88 -13.97
N PHE A 108 5.27 -0.20 -13.20
CA PHE A 108 6.33 -1.19 -13.01
C PHE A 108 6.49 -2.18 -14.17
N LYS A 109 5.54 -2.25 -15.12
CA LYS A 109 5.65 -3.15 -16.28
C LYS A 109 6.92 -2.90 -17.09
N ASN A 110 7.27 -1.63 -17.26
CA ASN A 110 8.43 -1.18 -18.04
C ASN A 110 9.59 -0.69 -17.17
N ASN A 111 9.47 -0.78 -15.84
CA ASN A 111 10.48 -0.32 -14.89
C ASN A 111 10.65 -1.31 -13.73
N ILE A 112 11.14 -2.51 -14.05
CA ILE A 112 11.34 -3.57 -13.05
C ILE A 112 12.33 -3.17 -11.94
N GLU A 113 13.32 -2.33 -12.28
CA GLU A 113 14.33 -1.90 -11.31
C GLU A 113 13.74 -1.03 -10.19
N GLU A 114 12.67 -0.29 -10.49
CA GLU A 114 11.96 0.52 -9.49
C GLU A 114 11.22 -0.37 -8.49
N VAL A 115 10.47 -1.35 -8.99
CA VAL A 115 9.74 -2.29 -8.11
C VAL A 115 10.68 -3.18 -7.30
N GLU A 116 11.88 -3.50 -7.80
CA GLU A 116 12.88 -4.23 -6.99
C GLU A 116 13.36 -3.43 -5.78
N LYS A 117 13.43 -2.10 -5.88
CA LYS A 117 13.77 -1.23 -4.75
C LYS A 117 12.65 -1.18 -3.72
N GLU A 118 11.40 -1.22 -4.18
CA GLU A 118 10.22 -1.11 -3.30
C GLU A 118 9.77 -2.45 -2.71
N CYS A 119 9.84 -3.54 -3.47
CA CYS A 119 9.35 -4.85 -3.09
C CYS A 119 10.46 -5.92 -3.19
N PRO A 120 11.10 -6.31 -2.07
CA PRO A 120 12.16 -7.34 -2.08
C PRO A 120 11.63 -8.76 -2.40
N ALA A 121 10.31 -8.92 -2.46
CA ALA A 121 9.62 -10.19 -2.64
C ALA A 121 9.28 -10.51 -4.12
N ILE A 122 9.62 -9.62 -5.06
CA ILE A 122 9.46 -9.95 -6.48
C ILE A 122 10.60 -10.86 -6.98
N LYS A 123 10.31 -11.60 -8.06
CA LYS A 123 11.23 -12.51 -8.75
C LYS A 123 11.14 -12.23 -10.24
N ARG A 124 12.24 -11.83 -10.88
CA ARG A 124 12.28 -11.64 -12.33
C ARG A 124 11.88 -12.95 -13.03
N LEU A 125 11.03 -12.85 -14.03
CA LEU A 125 10.73 -13.95 -14.94
C LEU A 125 11.74 -13.87 -16.07
N SER A 126 12.68 -14.83 -16.08
CA SER A 126 13.71 -14.98 -17.13
C SER A 126 13.09 -15.33 -18.47
#